data_AF-A0A5A7NV45-F1
#
_entry.id   AF-A0A5A7NV45-F1
#
_cell.length_a   1.000
_cell.length_b   1.000
_cell.length_c   1.000
_cell.angle_alpha   90.00
_cell.angle_beta   90.00
_cell.angle_gamma   90.00
#
_symmetry.space_group_name_H-M   'P 1'
#
loop_
_entity.id
_entity.type
_entity.pdbx_description
1 polymer ?
#
loop_
_entity_poly.entity_id
_entity_poly.type
_entity_poly.pdbx_seq_one_letter_code
_entity_poly.pdbx_strand_id
1 'polypeptide(L)'
;MAKDSKLEARLKAVLDGLAAADQDGGNANAGTVLSMAVAAHPFDEQEAHLLSGGVPRGYKALTTATAKLVKAGWMVKGRGGWAITEEGLRALVAFPTAEELGAALAAGTPVPADIELPAPVEAEPQAAGPAAEPETAGPEAAGEPAAEPEAAGEPAAEQETAEPEASEPEASEDRSGQPESVAIAGDFAALLGGAADWAPELDEVQMEFHAPTLSWVRTVDLPAGTYSFKIAVNRSWAENYGAFGSFDGANHELNHGGGTITIHYRHDTKDITIS
;
A
#
# COMPACT_ATOMS: atom_id res chain seq x y z
N MET A 1 4.63 -9.52 -31.33
CA MET A 1 4.97 -10.72 -30.55
C MET A 1 5.60 -10.40 -29.18
N ALA A 2 6.04 -9.16 -28.88
CA ALA A 2 6.72 -8.85 -27.61
C ALA A 2 5.80 -8.46 -26.41
N LYS A 3 4.55 -8.08 -26.66
CA LYS A 3 3.64 -7.56 -25.61
C LYS A 3 3.12 -8.67 -24.68
N ASP A 4 2.72 -9.80 -25.26
CA ASP A 4 2.17 -10.92 -24.49
C ASP A 4 3.24 -11.56 -23.60
N SER A 5 4.47 -11.70 -24.11
CA SER A 5 5.62 -12.22 -23.35
C SER A 5 5.94 -11.41 -22.08
N LYS A 6 5.85 -10.06 -22.11
CA LYS A 6 6.05 -9.24 -20.90
C LYS A 6 4.92 -9.40 -19.88
N LEU A 7 3.68 -9.48 -20.34
CA LEU A 7 2.52 -9.70 -19.46
C LEU A 7 2.61 -11.07 -18.78
N GLU A 8 2.99 -12.10 -19.53
CA GLU A 8 3.24 -13.45 -19.02
C GLU A 8 4.37 -13.47 -18.00
N ALA A 9 5.48 -12.76 -18.26
CA ALA A 9 6.58 -12.62 -17.31
C ALA A 9 6.12 -11.98 -15.99
N ARG A 10 5.29 -10.92 -16.05
CA ARG A 10 4.70 -10.32 -14.85
C ARG A 10 3.74 -11.25 -14.13
N LEU A 11 2.92 -12.03 -14.84
CA LEU A 11 2.02 -13.02 -14.21
C LEU A 11 2.81 -14.12 -13.50
N LYS A 12 3.91 -14.60 -14.09
CA LYS A 12 4.81 -15.53 -13.42
C LYS A 12 5.44 -14.88 -12.18
N ALA A 13 5.96 -13.65 -12.30
CA ALA A 13 6.54 -12.93 -11.16
C ALA A 13 5.52 -12.69 -10.02
N VAL A 14 4.23 -12.51 -10.33
CA VAL A 14 3.15 -12.48 -9.34
C VAL A 14 3.08 -13.80 -8.56
N LEU A 15 3.08 -14.94 -9.24
CA LEU A 15 3.08 -16.25 -8.57
C LEU A 15 4.37 -16.49 -7.78
N ASP A 16 5.54 -16.14 -8.31
CA ASP A 16 6.82 -16.25 -7.61
C ASP A 16 6.81 -15.43 -6.30
N GLY A 17 6.28 -14.20 -6.35
CA GLY A 17 6.12 -13.35 -5.15
C GLY A 17 5.14 -13.91 -4.13
N LEU A 18 4.06 -14.55 -4.57
CA LEU A 18 3.12 -15.22 -3.67
C LEU A 18 3.71 -16.50 -3.07
N ALA A 19 4.52 -17.24 -3.85
CA ALA A 19 5.24 -18.40 -3.35
C ALA A 19 6.24 -18.02 -2.26
N ALA A 20 6.95 -16.90 -2.43
CA ALA A 20 7.83 -16.37 -1.38
C ALA A 20 7.06 -16.03 -0.09
N ALA A 21 5.93 -15.32 -0.20
CA ALA A 21 5.11 -14.98 0.96
C ALA A 21 4.52 -16.20 1.68
N ASP A 22 4.17 -17.25 0.93
CA ASP A 22 3.69 -18.53 1.47
C ASP A 22 4.77 -19.24 2.29
N GLN A 23 6.05 -19.20 1.85
CA GLN A 23 7.18 -19.73 2.63
C GLN A 23 7.37 -18.97 3.95
N ASP A 24 7.07 -17.67 3.98
CA ASP A 24 7.09 -16.85 5.20
C ASP A 24 5.82 -17.04 6.07
N GLY A 25 4.91 -17.93 5.69
CA GLY A 25 3.69 -18.27 6.43
C GLY A 25 2.60 -17.22 6.37
N GLY A 26 2.64 -16.32 5.37
CA GLY A 26 1.75 -15.17 5.28
C GLY A 26 1.01 -15.04 3.94
N ASN A 27 -0.06 -14.24 3.96
CA ASN A 27 -0.66 -13.73 2.72
C ASN A 27 0.07 -12.47 2.27
N ALA A 28 0.13 -12.24 0.97
CA ALA A 28 0.78 -11.06 0.42
C ALA A 28 -0.22 -9.93 0.14
N ASN A 29 0.22 -8.70 0.32
CA ASN A 29 -0.50 -7.53 -0.17
C ASN A 29 -0.52 -7.52 -1.71
N ALA A 30 -1.70 -7.30 -2.31
CA ALA A 30 -1.87 -7.29 -3.76
C ALA A 30 -0.98 -6.24 -4.44
N GLY A 31 -0.96 -5.03 -3.89
CA GLY A 31 -0.17 -3.91 -4.37
C GLY A 31 1.33 -4.17 -4.32
N THR A 32 1.82 -4.77 -3.23
CA THR A 32 3.23 -5.18 -3.09
C THR A 32 3.62 -6.20 -4.15
N VAL A 33 2.83 -7.28 -4.31
CA VAL A 33 3.14 -8.34 -5.30
C VAL A 33 3.10 -7.80 -6.73
N LEU A 34 2.10 -6.98 -7.06
CA LEU A 34 2.01 -6.36 -8.38
C LEU A 34 3.17 -5.40 -8.63
N SER A 35 3.56 -4.61 -7.63
CA SER A 35 4.68 -3.68 -7.72
C SER A 35 6.01 -4.42 -7.89
N MET A 36 6.23 -5.52 -7.16
CA MET A 36 7.39 -6.40 -7.35
C MET A 36 7.44 -6.97 -8.78
N ALA A 37 6.31 -7.46 -9.31
CA ALA A 37 6.25 -7.97 -10.67
C ALA A 37 6.56 -6.89 -11.73
N VAL A 38 6.10 -5.66 -11.51
CA VAL A 38 6.41 -4.52 -12.38
C VAL A 38 7.86 -4.08 -12.25
N ALA A 39 8.45 -4.11 -11.05
CA ALA A 39 9.87 -3.82 -10.86
C ALA A 39 10.76 -4.85 -11.55
N ALA A 40 10.41 -6.15 -11.48
CA ALA A 40 11.12 -7.21 -12.19
C ALA A 40 10.98 -7.11 -13.71
N HIS A 41 9.82 -6.65 -14.20
CA HIS A 41 9.53 -6.50 -15.61
C HIS A 41 8.90 -5.12 -15.91
N PRO A 42 9.72 -4.06 -16.06
CA PRO A 42 9.24 -2.69 -16.22
C PRO A 42 8.30 -2.51 -17.43
N PHE A 43 7.39 -1.54 -17.32
CA PHE A 43 6.50 -1.14 -18.41
C PHE A 43 7.27 -0.47 -19.55
N ASP A 44 6.87 -0.73 -20.80
CA ASP A 44 7.28 0.16 -21.90
C ASP A 44 6.45 1.45 -21.93
N GLU A 45 6.78 2.35 -22.86
CA GLU A 45 6.12 3.65 -23.00
C GLU A 45 4.59 3.53 -23.14
N GLN A 46 4.09 2.54 -23.87
CA GLN A 46 2.65 2.35 -24.05
C GLN A 46 2.00 1.91 -22.73
N GLU A 47 2.63 0.96 -22.04
CA GLU A 47 2.16 0.41 -20.78
C GLU A 47 2.26 1.41 -19.62
N ALA A 48 3.31 2.24 -19.61
CA ALA A 48 3.58 3.25 -18.60
C ALA A 48 2.64 4.46 -18.71
N HIS A 49 1.96 4.63 -19.84
CA HIS A 49 1.01 5.71 -20.02
C HIS A 49 -0.10 5.66 -18.95
N LEU A 50 -0.22 6.75 -18.20
CA LEU A 50 -1.17 6.90 -17.11
C LEU A 50 -2.60 7.05 -17.63
N LEU A 51 -3.54 6.32 -17.05
CA LEU A 51 -4.97 6.51 -17.26
C LEU A 51 -5.50 7.67 -16.40
N SER A 52 -6.77 8.03 -16.57
CA SER A 52 -7.48 8.87 -15.60
C SER A 52 -7.45 8.19 -14.23
N GLY A 53 -7.01 8.91 -13.18
CA GLY A 53 -6.73 8.32 -11.87
C GLY A 53 -5.28 7.84 -11.68
N GLY A 54 -4.44 8.01 -12.71
CA GLY A 54 -2.99 7.84 -12.68
C GLY A 54 -2.46 6.43 -12.46
N VAL A 55 -3.31 5.43 -12.71
CA VAL A 55 -2.87 4.04 -12.84
C VAL A 55 -2.33 3.80 -14.26
N PRO A 56 -1.11 3.24 -14.43
CA PRO A 56 -0.59 2.89 -15.76
C PRO A 56 -1.48 1.88 -16.49
N ARG A 57 -1.60 2.01 -17.82
CA ARG A 57 -2.36 1.06 -18.66
C ARG A 57 -1.90 -0.38 -18.46
N GLY A 58 -0.58 -0.60 -18.41
CA GLY A 58 0.04 -1.90 -18.19
C GLY A 58 -0.33 -2.51 -16.84
N TYR A 59 -0.41 -1.68 -15.80
CA TYR A 59 -0.83 -2.11 -14.47
C TYR A 59 -2.29 -2.57 -14.47
N LYS A 60 -3.19 -1.79 -15.08
CA LYS A 60 -4.61 -2.20 -15.22
C LYS A 60 -4.74 -3.52 -16.00
N ALA A 61 -3.94 -3.70 -17.05
CA ALA A 61 -3.91 -4.94 -17.82
C ALA A 61 -3.41 -6.12 -16.96
N LEU A 62 -2.33 -5.94 -16.18
CA LEU A 62 -1.81 -6.94 -15.27
C LEU A 62 -2.83 -7.34 -14.21
N THR A 63 -3.42 -6.37 -13.49
CA THR A 63 -4.45 -6.62 -12.49
C THR A 63 -5.63 -7.39 -13.08
N THR A 64 -6.07 -7.03 -14.29
CA THR A 64 -7.12 -7.77 -15.00
C THR A 64 -6.67 -9.21 -15.32
N ALA A 65 -5.45 -9.39 -15.79
CA ALA A 65 -4.91 -10.69 -16.19
C ALA A 65 -4.74 -11.66 -15.01
N THR A 66 -4.50 -11.18 -13.79
CA THR A 66 -4.44 -12.05 -12.59
C THR A 66 -5.74 -12.80 -12.32
N ALA A 67 -6.88 -12.38 -12.86
CA ALA A 67 -8.12 -13.16 -12.79
C ALA A 67 -8.00 -14.53 -13.49
N LYS A 68 -7.10 -14.66 -14.48
CA LYS A 68 -6.79 -15.95 -15.13
C LYS A 68 -6.13 -16.93 -14.16
N LEU A 69 -5.22 -16.44 -13.31
CA LEU A 69 -4.57 -17.25 -12.27
C LEU A 69 -5.58 -17.78 -11.26
N VAL A 70 -6.53 -16.92 -10.84
CA VAL A 70 -7.63 -17.33 -9.95
C VAL A 70 -8.52 -18.38 -10.62
N LYS A 71 -8.89 -18.17 -11.89
CA LYS A 71 -9.72 -19.11 -12.64
C LYS A 71 -9.03 -20.46 -12.86
N ALA A 72 -7.71 -20.46 -13.01
CA ALA A 72 -6.89 -21.68 -13.10
C ALA A 72 -6.70 -22.37 -11.74
N GLY A 73 -7.20 -21.79 -10.64
CA GLY A 73 -7.02 -22.35 -9.30
C GLY A 73 -5.63 -22.14 -8.72
N TRP A 74 -4.76 -21.34 -9.36
CA TRP A 74 -3.35 -21.17 -8.98
C TRP A 74 -3.12 -20.13 -7.88
N MET A 75 -4.12 -19.28 -7.63
CA MET A 75 -4.08 -18.32 -6.54
C MET A 75 -5.48 -18.01 -6.01
N VAL A 76 -5.55 -17.49 -4.80
CA VAL A 76 -6.77 -16.97 -4.18
C VAL A 76 -6.60 -15.51 -3.79
N LYS A 77 -7.71 -14.77 -3.82
CA LYS A 77 -7.77 -13.36 -3.39
C LYS A 77 -8.79 -13.25 -2.26
N GLY A 78 -8.33 -12.82 -1.08
CA GLY A 78 -9.17 -12.67 0.10
C GLY A 78 -9.03 -11.28 0.73
N ARG A 79 -9.84 -11.03 1.77
CA ARG A 79 -9.75 -9.80 2.57
C ARG A 79 -8.39 -9.64 3.27
N GLY A 80 -7.77 -10.75 3.64
CA GLY A 80 -6.45 -10.78 4.27
C GLY A 80 -5.27 -10.81 3.29
N GLY A 81 -5.47 -10.47 2.02
CA GLY A 81 -4.43 -10.50 0.98
C GLY A 81 -4.61 -11.61 -0.05
N TRP A 82 -3.58 -11.78 -0.88
CA TRP A 82 -3.50 -12.80 -1.92
C TRP A 82 -2.61 -13.95 -1.45
N ALA A 83 -2.93 -15.17 -1.86
CA ALA A 83 -2.13 -16.35 -1.57
C ALA A 83 -2.01 -17.25 -2.81
N ILE A 84 -0.89 -17.93 -2.95
CA ILE A 84 -0.72 -19.00 -3.94
C ILE A 84 -1.43 -20.27 -3.44
N THR A 85 -1.91 -21.11 -4.34
CA THR A 85 -2.43 -22.43 -3.97
C THR A 85 -1.37 -23.50 -4.18
N GLU A 86 -1.62 -24.70 -3.64
CA GLU A 86 -0.79 -25.87 -3.91
C GLU A 86 -0.72 -26.19 -5.42
N GLU A 87 -1.81 -25.97 -6.17
CA GLU A 87 -1.82 -26.11 -7.62
C GLU A 87 -0.96 -25.03 -8.31
N GLY A 88 -0.97 -23.80 -7.80
CA GLY A 88 -0.11 -22.72 -8.28
C GLY A 88 1.38 -22.99 -8.05
N LEU A 89 1.74 -23.54 -6.89
CA LEU A 89 3.12 -23.97 -6.60
C LEU A 89 3.58 -25.07 -7.57
N ARG A 90 2.72 -26.06 -7.85
CA ARG A 90 3.00 -27.07 -8.89
C ARG A 90 3.10 -26.45 -10.28
N ALA A 91 2.27 -25.47 -10.61
CA ALA A 91 2.30 -24.80 -11.90
C ALA A 91 3.65 -24.09 -12.15
N LEU A 92 4.23 -23.47 -11.12
CA LEU A 92 5.56 -22.85 -11.21
C LEU A 92 6.66 -23.85 -11.53
N VAL A 93 6.54 -25.10 -11.07
CA VAL A 93 7.48 -26.18 -11.39
C VAL A 93 7.20 -26.79 -12.76
N ALA A 94 5.93 -27.02 -13.10
CA ALA A 94 5.51 -27.64 -14.35
C ALA A 94 5.76 -26.74 -15.58
N PHE A 95 5.69 -25.42 -15.38
CA PHE A 95 5.86 -24.40 -16.42
C PHE A 95 6.94 -23.41 -15.99
N PRO A 96 8.23 -23.79 -16.07
CA PRO A 96 9.33 -23.01 -15.50
C PRO A 96 9.55 -21.67 -16.21
N THR A 97 9.13 -21.55 -17.46
CA THR A 97 9.25 -20.28 -18.21
C THR A 97 7.93 -19.51 -18.25
N ALA A 98 8.02 -18.18 -18.37
CA ALA A 98 6.85 -17.33 -18.50
C ALA A 98 5.98 -17.69 -19.71
N GLU A 99 6.61 -18.05 -20.84
CA GLU A 99 5.91 -18.41 -22.08
C GLU A 99 5.15 -19.73 -21.93
N GLU A 100 5.75 -20.75 -21.31
CA GLU A 100 5.07 -22.02 -21.03
C GLU A 100 3.91 -21.82 -20.06
N LEU A 101 4.10 -21.01 -19.03
CA LEU A 101 3.08 -20.70 -18.03
C LEU A 101 1.92 -19.92 -18.66
N GLY A 102 2.24 -18.92 -19.50
CA GLY A 102 1.28 -18.15 -20.28
C GLY A 102 0.48 -19.02 -21.24
N ALA A 103 1.15 -19.92 -21.97
CA ALA A 103 0.53 -20.86 -22.88
C ALA A 103 -0.39 -21.84 -22.14
N ALA A 104 0.04 -22.37 -21.00
CA ALA A 104 -0.77 -23.24 -20.15
C ALA A 104 -2.04 -22.53 -19.63
N LEU A 105 -1.91 -21.28 -19.16
CA LEU A 105 -3.05 -20.45 -18.76
C LEU A 105 -4.02 -20.18 -19.90
N ALA A 106 -3.50 -19.92 -21.10
CA ALA A 106 -4.31 -19.64 -22.27
C ALA A 106 -5.06 -20.89 -22.77
N ALA A 107 -4.41 -22.05 -22.73
CA ALA A 107 -4.98 -23.33 -23.13
C ALA A 107 -5.88 -23.97 -22.06
N GLY A 108 -5.76 -23.55 -20.80
CA GLY A 108 -6.41 -24.22 -19.67
C GLY A 108 -5.79 -25.60 -19.40
N THR A 109 -4.49 -25.75 -19.62
CA THR A 109 -3.78 -27.02 -19.42
C THR A 109 -3.78 -27.38 -17.94
N PRO A 110 -4.30 -28.56 -17.54
CA PRO A 110 -4.26 -28.99 -16.15
C PRO A 110 -2.81 -29.19 -15.70
N VAL A 111 -2.50 -28.77 -14.47
CA VAL A 111 -1.19 -29.00 -13.87
C VAL A 111 -1.03 -30.50 -13.59
N PRO A 112 0.02 -31.18 -14.08
CA PRO A 112 0.20 -32.61 -13.81
C PRO A 112 0.29 -32.88 -12.31
N ALA A 113 -0.54 -33.81 -11.82
CA ALA A 113 -0.62 -34.13 -10.38
C ALA A 113 0.65 -34.78 -9.82
N ASP A 114 1.49 -35.33 -10.69
CA ASP A 114 2.68 -36.13 -10.35
C ASP A 114 3.95 -35.26 -10.17
N ILE A 115 3.86 -33.94 -10.35
CA ILE A 115 4.96 -33.01 -10.10
C ILE A 115 5.08 -32.80 -8.58
N GLU A 116 6.21 -33.23 -8.00
CA GLU A 116 6.54 -32.96 -6.60
C GLU A 116 6.60 -31.44 -6.36
N LEU A 117 5.96 -30.98 -5.29
CA LEU A 117 6.06 -29.60 -4.82
C LEU A 117 7.53 -29.27 -4.57
N PRO A 118 7.98 -28.04 -4.86
CA PRO A 118 9.34 -27.64 -4.53
C PRO A 118 9.52 -27.86 -3.02
N ALA A 119 10.50 -28.69 -2.64
CA ALA A 119 10.81 -28.91 -1.24
C ALA A 119 11.11 -27.54 -0.61
N PRO A 120 10.63 -27.25 0.61
CA PRO A 120 11.05 -26.06 1.33
C PRO A 120 12.57 -26.07 1.37
N VAL A 121 13.20 -25.02 0.84
CA VAL A 121 14.64 -24.84 0.94
C VAL A 121 14.96 -24.70 2.42
N GLU A 122 15.36 -25.80 3.06
CA GLU A 122 15.99 -25.75 4.37
C GLU A 122 17.18 -24.80 4.25
N ALA A 123 17.14 -23.72 5.03
CA ALA A 123 18.21 -22.75 5.09
C ALA A 123 19.52 -23.47 5.41
N GLU A 124 20.42 -23.58 4.43
CA GLU A 124 21.80 -23.95 4.69
C GLU A 124 22.37 -22.95 5.72
N PRO A 125 23.00 -23.43 6.80
CA PRO A 125 23.52 -22.55 7.83
C PRO A 125 24.62 -21.68 7.21
N GLN A 126 24.32 -20.39 7.06
CA GLN A 126 25.33 -19.39 6.74
C GLN A 126 26.41 -19.46 7.82
N ALA A 127 27.62 -19.83 7.38
CA ALA A 127 28.82 -19.77 8.19
C ALA A 127 28.97 -18.35 8.73
N ALA A 128 29.00 -18.25 10.05
CA ALA A 128 29.27 -17.03 10.78
C ALA A 128 30.60 -16.40 10.34
N GLY A 129 30.51 -15.30 9.60
CA GLY A 129 31.59 -14.33 9.48
C GLY A 129 31.67 -13.51 10.78
N PRO A 130 32.88 -13.16 11.25
CA PRO A 130 33.07 -12.66 12.60
C PRO A 130 32.47 -11.26 12.79
N ALA A 131 31.87 -11.10 13.96
CA ALA A 131 31.40 -9.84 14.53
C ALA A 131 32.52 -8.78 14.52
N ALA A 132 32.20 -7.60 13.99
CA ALA A 132 32.93 -6.38 14.29
C ALA A 132 32.26 -5.71 15.50
N GLU A 133 33.02 -5.60 16.59
CA GLU A 133 32.66 -4.84 17.79
C GLU A 133 32.49 -3.34 17.50
N PRO A 134 31.71 -2.63 18.34
CA PRO A 134 31.41 -1.23 18.17
C PRO A 134 32.55 -0.35 18.70
N GLU A 135 33.18 0.44 17.84
CA GLU A 135 34.05 1.52 18.30
C GLU A 135 33.22 2.73 18.72
N THR A 136 33.25 2.97 20.02
CA THR A 136 32.85 4.20 20.70
C THR A 136 33.79 5.35 20.36
N ALA A 137 33.25 6.50 19.96
CA ALA A 137 33.86 7.82 20.21
C ALA A 137 32.79 8.93 20.10
N GLY A 138 32.23 9.34 21.24
CA GLY A 138 31.92 10.76 21.47
C GLY A 138 33.18 11.49 21.97
N PRO A 139 33.13 12.78 22.40
CA PRO A 139 31.94 13.55 22.76
C PRO A 139 31.97 15.07 22.38
N GLU A 140 30.97 15.78 22.93
CA GLU A 140 31.00 17.18 23.39
C GLU A 140 30.90 18.33 22.36
N ALA A 141 30.21 19.45 22.60
CA ALA A 141 29.44 19.95 23.74
C ALA A 141 28.54 21.11 23.21
N ALA A 142 27.30 21.24 23.66
CA ALA A 142 26.86 22.16 24.73
C ALA A 142 26.18 23.44 24.22
N GLY A 143 24.99 23.68 24.76
CA GLY A 143 24.20 24.89 24.59
C GLY A 143 22.80 24.78 25.20
N GLU A 144 22.71 24.39 26.47
CA GLU A 144 21.55 24.60 27.36
C GLU A 144 21.73 25.93 28.12
N PRO A 145 20.82 26.39 29.01
CA PRO A 145 19.36 26.26 29.16
C PRO A 145 18.69 27.66 29.38
N ALA A 146 17.38 27.66 29.69
CA ALA A 146 16.62 28.61 30.55
C ALA A 146 15.30 29.05 29.87
N ALA A 147 14.14 29.14 30.51
CA ALA A 147 13.74 28.93 31.89
C ALA A 147 12.21 28.78 31.95
N GLU A 148 11.75 28.00 32.92
CA GLU A 148 10.42 28.04 33.51
C GLU A 148 10.24 29.34 34.33
N PRO A 149 9.00 29.77 34.61
CA PRO A 149 8.67 29.88 36.03
C PRO A 149 7.23 29.44 36.39
N GLU A 150 7.13 28.85 37.58
CA GLU A 150 5.90 28.70 38.37
C GLU A 150 5.29 30.06 38.78
N ALA A 151 3.95 30.11 38.94
CA ALA A 151 3.26 30.29 40.23
C ALA A 151 1.91 31.02 40.11
N ALA A 152 0.87 30.33 40.62
CA ALA A 152 -0.26 30.78 41.45
C ALA A 152 -1.14 31.99 41.06
N GLY A 153 -2.46 31.76 41.03
CA GLY A 153 -3.45 32.82 41.17
C GLY A 153 -4.90 32.42 40.85
N GLU A 154 -5.56 31.69 41.74
CA GLU A 154 -7.03 31.73 41.89
C GLU A 154 -7.44 33.08 42.51
N PRO A 155 -8.63 33.64 42.22
CA PRO A 155 -9.83 33.16 42.93
C PRO A 155 -11.19 33.23 42.17
N ALA A 156 -12.05 32.27 42.55
CA ALA A 156 -13.46 32.38 42.97
C ALA A 156 -14.60 32.92 42.05
N ALA A 157 -15.63 32.04 41.97
CA ALA A 157 -17.08 32.26 41.75
C ALA A 157 -17.50 32.64 40.31
N GLU A 158 -18.49 32.02 39.67
CA GLU A 158 -19.80 31.57 40.16
C GLU A 158 -20.20 30.19 39.61
N GLN A 159 -20.91 29.43 40.45
CA GLN A 159 -21.65 28.24 40.05
C GLN A 159 -22.93 28.66 39.33
N GLU A 160 -23.05 28.29 38.05
CA GLU A 160 -24.36 28.15 37.42
C GLU A 160 -24.54 26.68 37.05
N THR A 161 -25.44 26.04 37.78
CA THR A 161 -25.92 24.69 37.58
C THR A 161 -26.64 24.61 36.24
N ALA A 162 -26.02 23.96 35.25
CA ALA A 162 -26.71 23.41 34.10
C ALA A 162 -26.54 21.88 34.14
N GLU A 163 -27.67 21.19 34.28
CA GLU A 163 -27.84 19.75 34.10
C GLU A 163 -27.04 19.24 32.89
N PRO A 164 -26.32 18.11 32.99
CA PRO A 164 -25.82 17.46 31.80
C PRO A 164 -27.02 16.84 31.09
N GLU A 165 -27.48 17.46 30.01
CA GLU A 165 -28.17 16.71 28.96
C GLU A 165 -27.21 15.60 28.55
N ALA A 166 -27.59 14.37 28.86
CA ALA A 166 -26.88 13.18 28.48
C ALA A 166 -26.72 13.20 26.96
N SER A 167 -25.52 13.53 26.51
CA SER A 167 -25.07 13.25 25.15
C SER A 167 -25.34 11.77 24.89
N GLU A 168 -26.21 11.52 23.92
CA GLU A 168 -26.38 10.21 23.32
C GLU A 168 -25.00 9.58 23.10
N PRO A 169 -24.81 8.29 23.37
CA PRO A 169 -23.53 7.67 23.11
C PRO A 169 -23.30 7.77 21.60
N GLU A 170 -22.39 8.66 21.18
CA GLU A 170 -21.82 8.57 19.84
C GLU A 170 -21.37 7.12 19.73
N ALA A 171 -22.02 6.39 18.83
CA ALA A 171 -21.70 5.02 18.56
C ALA A 171 -20.19 4.98 18.35
N SER A 172 -19.48 4.37 19.29
CA SER A 172 -18.04 4.19 19.21
C SER A 172 -17.82 3.43 17.91
N GLU A 173 -17.49 4.15 16.85
CA GLU A 173 -17.16 3.56 15.57
C GLU A 173 -16.03 2.59 15.86
N ASP A 174 -16.25 1.30 15.58
CA ASP A 174 -15.21 0.30 15.78
C ASP A 174 -14.05 0.63 14.84
N ARG A 175 -13.07 1.35 15.39
CA ARG A 175 -11.81 1.73 14.75
C ARG A 175 -10.72 0.69 15.02
N SER A 176 -11.09 -0.52 15.44
CA SER A 176 -10.13 -1.58 15.69
C SER A 176 -9.25 -1.81 14.45
N GLY A 177 -7.93 -1.71 14.64
CA GLY A 177 -6.94 -1.85 13.57
C GLY A 177 -6.87 -0.67 12.59
N GLN A 178 -7.47 0.49 12.89
CA GLN A 178 -7.33 1.72 12.11
C GLN A 178 -6.33 2.68 12.77
N PRO A 179 -5.61 3.47 11.95
CA PRO A 179 -4.75 4.52 12.47
C PRO A 179 -5.54 5.67 13.10
N GLU A 180 -4.86 6.56 13.82
CA GLU A 180 -5.49 7.74 14.41
C GLU A 180 -5.87 8.77 13.33
N SER A 181 -5.04 8.90 12.30
CA SER A 181 -5.34 9.75 11.15
C SER A 181 -4.68 9.25 9.87
N VAL A 182 -5.23 9.71 8.74
CA VAL A 182 -4.67 9.48 7.42
C VAL A 182 -4.73 10.78 6.62
N ALA A 183 -3.66 11.08 5.90
CA ALA A 183 -3.54 12.28 5.07
C ALA A 183 -3.21 11.95 3.61
N ILE A 184 -3.75 12.75 2.68
CA ILE A 184 -3.36 12.76 1.27
C ILE A 184 -2.29 13.85 1.02
N ALA A 185 -1.04 13.54 1.34
CA ALA A 185 0.06 14.50 1.19
C ALA A 185 0.60 14.50 -0.25
N GLY A 186 0.49 15.64 -0.93
CA GLY A 186 0.91 15.80 -2.32
C GLY A 186 1.08 17.25 -2.75
N ASP A 187 1.21 17.48 -4.05
CA ASP A 187 1.44 18.77 -4.72
C ASP A 187 0.15 19.59 -4.99
N PHE A 188 -0.91 19.28 -4.25
CA PHE A 188 -2.18 20.00 -4.30
C PHE A 188 -2.62 20.55 -2.93
N ALA A 189 -1.83 20.37 -1.87
CA ALA A 189 -2.23 20.83 -0.54
C ALA A 189 -2.44 22.35 -0.51
N ALA A 190 -1.58 23.12 -1.21
CA ALA A 190 -1.76 24.55 -1.36
C ALA A 190 -3.07 24.93 -2.09
N LEU A 191 -3.55 24.10 -3.02
CA LEU A 191 -4.83 24.29 -3.72
C LEU A 191 -6.03 24.04 -2.79
N LEU A 192 -5.84 23.24 -1.74
CA LEU A 192 -6.84 22.97 -0.70
C LEU A 192 -6.80 24.01 0.45
N GLY A 193 -5.92 25.01 0.36
CA GLY A 193 -5.73 26.05 1.39
C GLY A 193 -4.64 25.75 2.41
N GLY A 194 -3.90 24.65 2.23
CA GLY A 194 -2.78 24.29 3.10
C GLY A 194 -1.58 25.24 2.97
N ALA A 195 -0.78 25.34 4.03
CA ALA A 195 0.37 26.23 4.09
C ALA A 195 1.55 25.78 3.19
N ALA A 196 1.66 24.48 2.91
CA ALA A 196 2.71 23.90 2.08
C ALA A 196 2.27 22.56 1.48
N ASP A 197 2.83 22.23 0.31
CA ASP A 197 2.72 20.89 -0.28
C ASP A 197 3.56 19.87 0.49
N TRP A 198 3.19 18.59 0.37
CA TRP A 198 3.88 17.48 1.03
C TRP A 198 3.97 17.55 2.57
N ALA A 199 3.01 18.23 3.20
CA ALA A 199 2.90 18.37 4.66
C ALA A 199 1.73 17.52 5.21
N PRO A 200 1.97 16.26 5.64
CA PRO A 200 0.92 15.34 6.09
C PRO A 200 0.28 15.72 7.44
N GLU A 201 0.86 16.67 8.16
CA GLU A 201 0.36 17.20 9.42
C GLU A 201 -0.79 18.20 9.26
N LEU A 202 -0.96 18.76 8.07
CA LEU A 202 -1.96 19.78 7.77
C LEU A 202 -3.39 19.21 7.83
N ASP A 203 -4.31 19.98 8.40
CA ASP A 203 -5.72 19.58 8.53
C ASP A 203 -6.43 19.55 7.17
N GLU A 204 -6.00 20.38 6.22
CA GLU A 204 -6.58 20.50 4.87
C GLU A 204 -6.39 19.23 4.01
N VAL A 205 -5.44 18.37 4.36
CA VAL A 205 -5.15 17.12 3.66
C VAL A 205 -5.60 15.87 4.42
N GLN A 206 -6.18 16.02 5.62
CA GLN A 206 -6.68 14.86 6.37
C GLN A 206 -7.91 14.25 5.71
N MET A 207 -7.96 12.92 5.75
CA MET A 207 -9.08 12.11 5.29
C MET A 207 -10.06 11.85 6.44
N GLU A 208 -11.32 11.65 6.10
CA GLU A 208 -12.37 11.27 7.06
C GLU A 208 -12.50 9.74 7.09
N PHE A 209 -12.59 9.16 8.28
CA PHE A 209 -12.83 7.73 8.42
C PHE A 209 -14.31 7.39 8.18
N HIS A 210 -14.56 6.47 7.26
CA HIS A 210 -15.89 5.95 6.97
C HIS A 210 -16.03 4.52 7.50
N ALA A 211 -16.59 4.38 8.71
CA ALA A 211 -16.68 3.12 9.44
C ALA A 211 -17.40 1.98 8.67
N PRO A 212 -18.51 2.21 7.94
CA PRO A 212 -19.21 1.11 7.24
C PRO A 212 -18.36 0.37 6.20
N THR A 213 -17.37 1.04 5.61
CA THR A 213 -16.46 0.44 4.60
C THR A 213 -15.03 0.28 5.09
N LEU A 214 -14.74 0.67 6.34
CA LEU A 214 -13.39 0.71 6.92
C LEU A 214 -12.39 1.42 6.00
N SER A 215 -12.80 2.55 5.42
CA SER A 215 -11.98 3.32 4.48
C SER A 215 -11.86 4.77 4.91
N TRP A 216 -10.69 5.33 4.69
CA TRP A 216 -10.43 6.76 4.78
C TRP A 216 -10.79 7.42 3.45
N VAL A 217 -11.55 8.50 3.50
CA VAL A 217 -12.14 9.13 2.32
C VAL A 217 -11.85 10.63 2.33
N ARG A 218 -11.45 11.17 1.19
CA ARG A 218 -11.30 12.62 1.00
C ARG A 218 -11.78 13.01 -0.39
N THR A 219 -12.74 13.91 -0.43
CA THR A 219 -13.24 14.52 -1.67
C THR A 219 -12.61 15.90 -1.84
N VAL A 220 -12.04 16.15 -3.02
CA VAL A 220 -11.35 17.41 -3.34
C VAL A 220 -11.77 17.89 -4.74
N ASP A 221 -11.85 19.20 -4.92
CA ASP A 221 -12.03 19.83 -6.22
C ASP A 221 -10.67 20.33 -6.72
N LEU A 222 -10.18 19.73 -7.80
CA LEU A 222 -8.86 20.03 -8.36
C LEU A 222 -8.98 20.55 -9.79
N PRO A 223 -8.19 21.57 -10.19
CA PRO A 223 -8.04 21.94 -11.59
C PRO A 223 -7.56 20.77 -12.47
N ALA A 224 -7.66 20.95 -13.78
CA ALA A 224 -7.05 20.02 -14.72
C ALA A 224 -5.52 20.07 -14.59
N GLY A 225 -4.87 18.91 -14.46
CA GLY A 225 -3.45 18.86 -14.17
C GLY A 225 -2.91 17.45 -13.95
N THR A 226 -1.61 17.38 -13.71
CA THR A 226 -0.94 16.19 -13.19
C THR A 226 -0.49 16.51 -11.77
N TYR A 227 -0.81 15.60 -10.86
CA TYR A 227 -0.55 15.70 -9.44
C TYR A 227 0.18 14.44 -8.96
N SER A 228 0.97 14.56 -7.91
CA SER A 228 1.63 13.43 -7.25
C SER A 228 1.34 13.48 -5.76
N PHE A 229 1.00 12.34 -5.16
CA PHE A 229 0.73 12.25 -3.73
C PHE A 229 1.11 10.90 -3.12
N LYS A 230 1.08 10.85 -1.79
CA LYS A 230 1.15 9.63 -0.99
C LYS A 230 0.10 9.66 0.11
N ILE A 231 -0.23 8.48 0.62
CA ILE A 231 -0.98 8.33 1.85
C ILE A 231 0.01 8.34 3.01
N ALA A 232 -0.14 9.28 3.94
CA ALA A 232 0.64 9.36 5.15
C ALA A 232 -0.24 8.98 6.36
N VAL A 233 0.32 8.24 7.30
CA VAL A 233 -0.39 7.72 8.47
C VAL A 233 0.03 8.49 9.73
N ASN A 234 -0.95 8.80 10.58
CA ASN A 234 -0.77 9.49 11.85
C ASN A 234 -0.02 10.83 11.72
N ARG A 235 -0.41 11.66 10.75
CA ARG A 235 0.18 13.00 10.49
C ARG A 235 1.71 12.99 10.36
N SER A 236 2.29 11.89 9.88
CA SER A 236 3.74 11.72 9.81
C SER A 236 4.16 10.91 8.59
N TRP A 237 5.45 10.96 8.26
CA TRP A 237 6.04 10.13 7.21
C TRP A 237 6.55 8.77 7.70
N ALA A 238 6.42 8.46 9.01
CA ALA A 238 6.93 7.22 9.59
C ALA A 238 6.29 5.96 8.97
N GLU A 239 5.01 6.06 8.60
CA GLU A 239 4.32 5.06 7.81
C GLU A 239 3.60 5.77 6.66
N ASN A 240 3.96 5.41 5.43
CA ASN A 240 3.36 5.98 4.24
C ASN A 240 3.24 4.95 3.11
N TYR A 241 2.24 5.17 2.26
CA TYR A 241 1.91 4.30 1.15
C TYR A 241 1.83 5.12 -0.14
N GLY A 242 2.68 4.74 -1.08
CA GLY A 242 2.75 5.34 -2.41
C GLY A 242 1.87 4.61 -3.43
N ALA A 243 2.26 4.71 -4.70
CA ALA A 243 1.64 4.00 -5.81
C ALA A 243 1.38 2.54 -5.44
N PHE A 244 0.14 2.12 -5.69
CA PHE A 244 -0.33 0.76 -5.44
C PHE A 244 -0.26 0.33 -3.97
N GLY A 245 -0.25 1.26 -3.00
CA GLY A 245 -0.26 0.87 -1.60
C GLY A 245 1.06 0.33 -1.08
N SER A 246 2.17 0.60 -1.77
CA SER A 246 3.49 0.12 -1.36
C SER A 246 4.06 0.97 -0.22
N PHE A 247 4.50 0.32 0.86
CA PHE A 247 5.20 0.98 1.97
C PHE A 247 6.46 1.67 1.46
N ASP A 248 6.63 2.96 1.79
CA ASP A 248 7.71 3.81 1.28
C ASP A 248 7.85 3.78 -0.26
N GLY A 249 6.76 3.43 -0.96
CA GLY A 249 6.75 3.26 -2.41
C GLY A 249 6.94 4.55 -3.20
N ALA A 250 6.98 4.43 -4.52
CA ALA A 250 6.96 5.58 -5.43
C ALA A 250 5.69 6.43 -5.23
N ASN A 251 5.69 7.69 -5.64
CA ASN A 251 4.50 8.54 -5.53
C ASN A 251 3.33 8.00 -6.38
N HIS A 252 2.11 8.18 -5.90
CA HIS A 252 0.91 7.94 -6.71
C HIS A 252 0.71 9.14 -7.64
N GLU A 253 0.95 8.93 -8.92
CA GLU A 253 0.66 9.93 -9.95
C GLU A 253 -0.85 10.00 -10.19
N LEU A 254 -1.37 11.18 -10.52
CA LEU A 254 -2.77 11.44 -10.83
C LEU A 254 -2.85 12.38 -12.02
N ASN A 255 -3.30 11.87 -13.16
CA ASN A 255 -3.70 12.70 -14.29
C ASN A 255 -5.21 12.98 -14.20
N HIS A 256 -5.55 14.25 -13.99
CA HIS A 256 -6.90 14.70 -13.72
C HIS A 256 -7.40 15.71 -14.77
N GLY A 257 -8.62 15.50 -15.24
CA GLY A 257 -9.28 16.36 -16.23
C GLY A 257 -9.89 17.64 -15.64
N GLY A 258 -9.81 17.81 -14.32
CA GLY A 258 -10.41 18.91 -13.58
C GLY A 258 -11.77 18.55 -12.99
N GLY A 259 -12.13 19.23 -11.90
CA GLY A 259 -13.36 19.02 -11.13
C GLY A 259 -13.15 18.14 -9.89
N THR A 260 -14.24 17.61 -9.37
CA THR A 260 -14.26 16.88 -8.10
C THR A 260 -13.80 15.43 -8.28
N ILE A 261 -12.95 14.96 -7.38
CA ILE A 261 -12.54 13.56 -7.24
C ILE A 261 -12.68 13.12 -5.79
N THR A 262 -12.88 11.82 -5.59
CA THR A 262 -12.83 11.21 -4.26
C THR A 262 -11.71 10.20 -4.19
N ILE A 263 -10.80 10.38 -3.23
CA ILE A 263 -9.71 9.47 -2.93
C ILE A 263 -10.13 8.60 -1.74
N HIS A 264 -9.96 7.29 -1.89
CA HIS A 264 -10.20 6.30 -0.86
C HIS A 264 -8.92 5.56 -0.53
N TYR A 265 -8.69 5.35 0.77
CA TYR A 265 -7.62 4.51 1.28
C TYR A 265 -8.17 3.46 2.25
N ARG A 266 -7.74 2.20 2.08
CA ARG A 266 -8.07 1.12 3.00
C ARG A 266 -6.83 0.69 3.77
N HIS A 267 -6.85 0.82 5.09
CA HIS A 267 -5.68 0.48 5.90
C HIS A 267 -5.42 -1.03 5.97
N ASP A 268 -6.43 -1.90 5.91
CA ASP A 268 -6.21 -3.34 5.96
C ASP A 268 -5.48 -3.88 4.72
N THR A 269 -5.88 -3.42 3.54
CA THR A 269 -5.30 -3.85 2.25
C THR A 269 -4.29 -2.87 1.67
N LYS A 270 -4.06 -1.73 2.31
CA LYS A 270 -3.24 -0.62 1.82
C LYS A 270 -3.68 -0.08 0.44
N ASP A 271 -4.88 -0.45 -0.03
CA ASP A 271 -5.36 -0.06 -1.36
C ASP A 271 -5.69 1.43 -1.43
N ILE A 272 -5.33 2.05 -2.55
CA ILE A 272 -5.64 3.43 -2.90
C ILE A 272 -6.49 3.42 -4.17
N THR A 273 -7.68 4.01 -4.10
CA THR A 273 -8.59 4.11 -5.27
C THR A 273 -9.14 5.52 -5.42
N ILE A 274 -9.39 5.92 -6.66
CA ILE A 274 -9.89 7.25 -7.02
C ILE A 274 -11.17 7.08 -7.85
N SER A 275 -12.22 7.83 -7.52
CA SER A 275 -13.51 7.83 -8.24
C SER A 275 -14.02 9.24 -8.51
#